data_AF-A0A8J3ZTU2-F1
#
_entry.id   AF-A0A8J3ZTU2-F1
#
_cell.length_a   1.000
_cell.length_b   1.000
_cell.length_c   1.000
_cell.angle_alpha   90.00
_cell.angle_beta   90.00
_cell.angle_gamma   90.00
#
_symmetry.space_group_name_H-M   'P 1'
#
loop_
_entity.id
_entity.type
_entity.pdbx_description
1 polymer ?
#
loop_
_entity_poly.entity_id
_entity_poly.type
_entity_poly.pdbx_seq_one_letter_code
_entity_poly.pdbx_strand_id
1 'polypeptide(L)'
;MSGTGEALRDDDVLGPFQMMWDAWNEADELIKEKPLEHFRKAAEIQFQELTEHWDRHDRERASREAADLVSVAFNVLRWMNYSCEDIARIAQDRAEHRMKGQALGILQKYEDTYGI
;
A
#
# COMPACT_ATOMS: atom_id res chain seq x y z
N MET A 1 -22.14 8.20 -16.93
CA MET A 1 -20.87 8.86 -17.26
C MET A 1 -19.77 8.03 -16.63
N SER A 2 -19.30 7.04 -17.38
CA SER A 2 -17.93 6.94 -17.91
C SER A 2 -16.88 6.70 -16.82
N GLY A 3 -16.87 5.48 -16.28
CA GLY A 3 -15.63 4.92 -15.74
C GLY A 3 -14.93 4.23 -16.90
N THR A 4 -13.93 4.88 -17.48
CA THR A 4 -12.96 4.22 -18.34
C THR A 4 -12.14 3.30 -17.44
N GLY A 5 -12.60 2.05 -17.30
CA GLY A 5 -11.71 0.97 -16.89
C GLY A 5 -10.70 0.82 -18.01
N GLU A 6 -9.55 1.50 -17.90
CA GLU A 6 -8.38 1.10 -18.66
C GLU A 6 -8.14 -0.37 -18.34
N ALA A 7 -8.22 -1.19 -19.39
CA ALA A 7 -7.94 -2.61 -19.26
C ALA A 7 -6.52 -2.75 -18.72
N LEU A 8 -6.34 -3.61 -17.71
CA LEU A 8 -5.01 -3.96 -17.20
C LEU A 8 -4.15 -4.40 -18.38
N ARG A 9 -2.98 -3.79 -18.52
CA ARG A 9 -2.03 -4.14 -19.56
C ARG A 9 -1.38 -5.48 -19.21
N ASP A 10 -0.94 -6.23 -20.21
CA ASP A 10 -0.30 -7.54 -20.01
C ASP A 10 1.01 -7.44 -19.19
N ASP A 11 1.58 -6.24 -19.04
CA ASP A 11 2.77 -5.90 -18.24
C ASP A 11 2.45 -5.33 -16.85
N ASP A 12 1.19 -5.27 -16.42
CA ASP A 12 0.81 -4.77 -15.09
C ASP A 12 1.14 -5.80 -13.98
N VAL A 13 2.42 -5.88 -13.62
CA VAL A 13 2.96 -6.80 -12.59
C VAL A 13 2.26 -6.64 -11.23
N LEU A 14 1.87 -5.42 -10.88
CA LEU A 14 1.13 -5.10 -9.64
C LEU A 14 -0.40 -5.04 -9.84
N GLY A 15 -0.90 -5.43 -11.01
CA GLY A 15 -2.31 -5.38 -11.36
C GLY A 15 -2.88 -3.96 -11.25
N PRO A 16 -4.03 -3.75 -10.57
CA PRO A 16 -4.65 -2.41 -10.45
C PRO A 16 -3.78 -1.33 -9.82
N PHE A 17 -2.69 -1.70 -9.14
CA PHE A 17 -1.76 -0.76 -8.53
C PHE A 17 -0.60 -0.35 -9.46
N GLN A 18 -0.51 -0.90 -10.67
CA GLN A 18 0.61 -0.59 -11.56
C GLN A 18 0.67 0.90 -11.90
N MET A 19 -0.47 1.52 -12.24
CA MET A 19 -0.51 2.95 -12.54
C MET A 19 -0.11 3.83 -11.35
N MET A 20 -0.45 3.41 -10.13
CA MET A 20 -0.05 4.10 -8.90
C MET A 20 1.47 4.01 -8.70
N TRP A 21 2.06 2.84 -8.94
CA TRP A 21 3.52 2.68 -8.90
C TRP A 21 4.21 3.54 -9.96
N ASP A 22 3.72 3.49 -11.20
CA ASP A 22 4.31 4.19 -12.35
C ASP A 22 4.29 5.71 -12.17
N ALA A 23 3.22 6.25 -11.55
CA ALA A 23 3.10 7.68 -11.26
C ALA A 23 4.25 8.23 -10.40
N TRP A 24 4.86 7.40 -9.55
CA TRP A 24 6.00 7.80 -8.73
C TRP A 24 7.35 7.78 -9.43
N ASN A 25 7.43 7.27 -10.68
CA ASN A 25 8.70 7.19 -11.41
C ASN A 25 9.36 8.55 -11.61
N GLU A 26 8.59 9.64 -11.74
CA GLU A 26 9.13 10.99 -11.88
C GLU A 26 9.84 11.51 -10.61
N ALA A 27 9.57 10.91 -9.46
CA ALA A 27 10.11 11.29 -8.16
C ALA A 27 11.03 10.21 -7.54
N ASP A 28 11.42 9.18 -8.31
CA ASP A 28 12.14 8.00 -7.80
C ASP A 28 13.41 8.36 -7.02
N GLU A 29 14.29 9.18 -7.60
CA GLU A 29 15.54 9.60 -6.96
C GLU A 29 15.26 10.41 -5.67
N LEU A 30 14.27 11.29 -5.69
CA LEU A 30 13.90 12.09 -4.52
C LEU A 30 13.33 11.24 -3.38
N ILE A 31 12.61 10.16 -3.70
CA ILE A 31 12.11 9.18 -2.73
C ILE A 31 13.27 8.46 -2.07
N LYS A 32 14.24 7.99 -2.86
CA LYS A 32 15.43 7.27 -2.35
C LYS A 32 16.30 8.11 -1.42
N GLU A 33 16.29 9.43 -1.58
CA GLU A 33 16.99 10.37 -0.70
C GLU A 33 16.27 10.65 0.63
N LYS A 34 14.99 10.25 0.79
CA LYS A 34 14.25 10.53 2.03
C LYS A 34 14.76 9.65 3.18
N PRO A 35 14.76 10.17 4.44
CA PRO A 35 14.93 9.32 5.60
C PRO A 35 13.71 8.42 5.80
N LEU A 36 13.87 7.24 6.39
CA LEU A 36 12.77 6.31 6.69
C LEU A 36 11.62 6.99 7.47
N GLU A 37 11.98 7.91 8.35
CA GLU A 37 11.06 8.75 9.14
C GLU A 37 10.05 9.52 8.28
N HIS A 38 10.41 9.90 7.05
CA HIS A 38 9.50 10.53 6.12
C HIS A 38 8.28 9.64 5.83
N PHE A 39 8.51 8.37 5.53
CA PHE A 39 7.44 7.42 5.20
C PHE A 39 6.61 7.04 6.43
N ARG A 40 7.23 6.96 7.61
CA ARG A 40 6.49 6.77 8.88
C ARG A 40 5.47 7.89 9.08
N LYS A 41 5.92 9.15 8.96
CA LYS A 41 5.02 10.30 9.10
C LYS A 41 3.97 10.36 8.00
N ALA A 42 4.32 10.03 6.76
CA ALA A 42 3.36 9.97 5.67
C ALA A 42 2.23 8.96 5.98
N ALA A 43 2.57 7.75 6.43
CA ALA A 43 1.57 6.76 6.83
C ALA A 43 0.68 7.25 7.98
N GLU A 44 1.26 7.90 9.00
CA GLU A 44 0.50 8.48 10.12
C GLU A 44 -0.51 9.55 9.65
N ILE A 45 -0.12 10.41 8.72
CA ILE A 45 -1.01 11.43 8.14
C ILE A 45 -2.17 10.76 7.39
N GLN A 46 -1.90 9.75 6.56
CA GLN A 46 -2.96 9.06 5.81
C GLN A 46 -3.93 8.33 6.75
N PHE A 47 -3.45 7.74 7.85
CA PHE A 47 -4.34 7.18 8.88
C PHE A 47 -5.21 8.24 9.56
N GLN A 48 -4.64 9.43 9.85
CA GLN A 48 -5.40 10.54 10.41
C GLN A 48 -6.50 11.00 9.43
N GLU A 49 -6.17 11.25 8.17
CA GLU A 49 -7.12 11.66 7.13
C GLU A 49 -8.22 10.61 6.92
N LEU A 50 -7.84 9.32 6.93
CA LEU A 50 -8.79 8.21 6.88
C LEU A 50 -9.79 8.27 8.03
N THR A 51 -9.32 8.42 9.27
CA THR A 51 -10.19 8.53 10.46
C THR A 51 -11.11 9.75 10.36
N GLU A 52 -10.57 10.90 9.98
CA GLU A 52 -11.37 12.13 9.83
C GLU A 52 -12.50 11.98 8.79
N HIS A 53 -12.23 11.32 7.66
CA HIS A 53 -13.24 11.05 6.64
C HIS A 53 -14.25 9.99 7.09
N TRP A 54 -13.78 8.95 7.78
CA TRP A 54 -14.63 7.88 8.31
C TRP A 54 -15.64 8.40 9.33
N ASP A 55 -15.19 9.25 10.27
CA ASP A 55 -16.03 9.83 11.32
C ASP A 55 -17.10 10.78 10.76
N ARG A 56 -16.86 11.34 9.57
CA ARG A 56 -17.83 12.14 8.81
C ARG A 56 -18.74 11.30 7.91
N HIS A 57 -18.63 9.97 7.98
CA HIS A 57 -19.33 9.02 7.12
C HIS A 57 -19.04 9.19 5.62
N ASP A 58 -17.90 9.80 5.27
CA ASP A 58 -17.43 9.93 3.88
C ASP A 58 -16.59 8.71 3.49
N ARG A 59 -17.29 7.62 3.17
CA ARG A 59 -16.65 6.34 2.80
C ARG A 59 -15.79 6.45 1.55
N GLU A 60 -16.18 7.29 0.60
CA GLU A 60 -15.46 7.43 -0.66
C GLU A 60 -14.07 8.03 -0.40
N ARG A 61 -14.00 9.14 0.35
CA ARG A 61 -12.72 9.73 0.72
C ARG A 61 -11.90 8.83 1.62
N ALA A 62 -12.51 8.23 2.65
CA ALA A 62 -11.79 7.29 3.53
C ALA A 62 -11.15 6.12 2.75
N SER A 63 -11.81 5.64 1.69
CA SER A 63 -11.25 4.59 0.83
C SER A 63 -10.06 5.04 -0.02
N ARG A 64 -10.00 6.33 -0.38
CA ARG A 64 -8.85 6.91 -1.08
C ARG A 64 -7.63 6.99 -0.16
N GLU A 65 -7.82 7.46 1.07
CA GLU A 65 -6.72 7.50 2.06
C GLU A 65 -6.17 6.10 2.38
N ALA A 66 -7.03 5.06 2.34
CA ALA A 66 -6.58 3.67 2.46
C ALA A 66 -5.73 3.22 1.25
N ALA A 67 -6.03 3.69 0.04
CA ALA A 67 -5.21 3.45 -1.13
C ALA A 67 -3.88 4.23 -1.06
N ASP A 68 -3.88 5.43 -0.47
CA ASP A 68 -2.67 6.21 -0.25
C ASP A 68 -1.73 5.57 0.79
N LEU A 69 -2.27 4.83 1.78
CA LEU A 69 -1.44 3.96 2.63
C LEU A 69 -0.71 2.86 1.82
N VAL A 70 -1.35 2.29 0.81
CA VAL A 70 -0.70 1.33 -0.10
C VAL A 70 0.38 2.02 -0.93
N SER A 71 0.11 3.23 -1.43
CA SER A 71 1.08 4.08 -2.13
C SER A 71 2.33 4.36 -1.27
N VAL A 72 2.15 4.70 0.01
CA VAL A 72 3.26 4.89 0.96
C VAL A 72 4.06 3.60 1.13
N ALA A 73 3.40 2.44 1.26
CA ALA A 73 4.08 1.15 1.37
C ALA A 73 4.92 0.82 0.12
N PHE A 74 4.41 1.12 -1.07
CA PHE A 74 5.19 0.99 -2.30
C PHE A 74 6.39 1.92 -2.33
N ASN A 75 6.26 3.17 -1.89
CA ASN A 75 7.38 4.10 -1.82
C ASN A 75 8.46 3.66 -0.83
N VAL A 76 8.09 2.97 0.27
CA VAL A 76 9.06 2.33 1.15
C VAL A 76 9.81 1.20 0.42
N LEU A 77 9.11 0.36 -0.34
CA LEU A 77 9.76 -0.72 -1.11
C LEU A 77 10.68 -0.17 -2.21
N ARG A 78 10.26 0.91 -2.88
CA ARG A 78 11.08 1.67 -3.83
C ARG A 78 12.32 2.27 -3.16
N TRP A 79 12.18 2.87 -1.98
CA TRP A 79 13.28 3.38 -1.17
C TRP A 79 14.28 2.26 -0.79
N MET A 80 13.79 1.04 -0.54
CA MET A 80 14.60 -0.16 -0.34
C MET A 80 15.17 -0.76 -1.65
N ASN A 81 14.96 -0.08 -2.79
CA ASN A 81 15.42 -0.46 -4.13
C ASN A 81 14.81 -1.79 -4.66
N TYR A 82 13.56 -2.08 -4.31
CA TYR A 82 12.79 -3.18 -4.91
C TYR A 82 12.09 -2.74 -6.20
N SER A 83 12.00 -3.67 -7.17
CA SER A 83 11.19 -3.49 -8.39
C SER A 83 9.74 -3.98 -8.21
N CYS A 84 8.87 -3.71 -9.18
CA CYS A 84 7.51 -4.27 -9.21
C CYS A 84 7.50 -5.79 -9.12
N GLU A 85 8.41 -6.46 -9.82
CA GLU A 85 8.52 -7.92 -9.86
C GLU A 85 8.93 -8.48 -8.49
N ASP A 86 9.86 -7.81 -7.80
CA ASP A 86 10.22 -8.18 -6.44
C ASP A 86 9.04 -8.05 -5.49
N ILE A 87 8.28 -6.95 -5.59
CA ILE A 87 7.11 -6.69 -4.76
C ILE A 87 6.03 -7.74 -5.01
N ALA A 88 5.72 -8.04 -6.27
CA ALA A 88 4.75 -9.07 -6.64
C ALA A 88 5.14 -10.44 -6.07
N ARG A 89 6.41 -10.83 -6.23
CA ARG A 89 6.94 -12.07 -5.66
C ARG A 89 6.84 -12.10 -4.15
N ILE A 90 7.26 -11.05 -3.45
CA ILE A 90 7.16 -10.95 -1.98
C ILE A 90 5.70 -11.08 -1.53
N ALA A 91 4.77 -10.39 -2.20
CA ALA A 91 3.35 -10.45 -1.88
C ALA A 91 2.78 -11.85 -2.08
N GLN A 92 3.11 -12.51 -3.20
CA GLN A 92 2.69 -13.89 -3.50
C GLN A 92 3.25 -14.89 -2.46
N ASP A 93 4.55 -14.82 -2.16
CA ASP A 93 5.20 -15.69 -1.18
C ASP A 93 4.56 -15.52 0.21
N ARG A 94 4.27 -14.27 0.63
CA ARG A 94 3.59 -13.99 1.89
C ARG A 94 2.17 -14.54 1.90
N ALA A 95 1.42 -14.36 0.81
CA ALA A 95 0.06 -14.88 0.71
C ALA A 95 0.04 -16.41 0.85
N GLU A 96 0.86 -17.12 0.07
CA GLU A 96 0.85 -18.58 0.03
C GLU A 96 1.43 -19.21 1.30
N HIS A 97 2.54 -18.69 1.82
CA HIS A 97 3.28 -19.37 2.89
C HIS A 97 3.05 -18.81 4.29
N ARG A 98 2.55 -17.57 4.42
CA ARG A 98 2.31 -16.95 5.74
C ARG A 98 0.83 -16.73 6.04
N MET A 99 0.02 -16.37 5.06
CA MET A 99 -1.35 -15.89 5.31
C MET A 99 -2.42 -16.95 5.05
N LYS A 100 -2.29 -17.73 3.98
CA LYS A 100 -3.26 -18.75 3.59
C LYS A 100 -3.45 -19.78 4.71
N GLY A 101 -4.69 -19.91 5.19
CA GLY A 101 -5.05 -20.77 6.31
C GLY A 101 -4.58 -20.29 7.70
N GLN A 102 -3.86 -19.17 7.79
CA GLN A 102 -3.27 -18.65 9.04
C GLN A 102 -3.72 -17.23 9.38
N ALA A 103 -4.50 -16.57 8.53
CA ALA A 103 -4.90 -15.16 8.69
C ALA A 103 -5.53 -14.85 10.05
N LEU A 104 -6.41 -15.72 10.58
CA LEU A 104 -7.00 -15.55 11.91
C LEU A 104 -5.97 -15.65 13.03
N GLY A 105 -4.99 -16.55 12.91
CA GLY A 105 -3.90 -16.66 13.87
C GLY A 105 -2.95 -15.45 13.81
N ILE A 106 -2.78 -14.85 12.64
CA ILE A 106 -2.05 -13.57 12.50
C ILE A 106 -2.81 -12.45 13.22
N LEU A 107 -4.13 -12.38 13.09
CA LEU A 107 -4.94 -11.39 13.79
C LEU A 107 -4.86 -11.60 15.32
N GLN A 108 -5.05 -12.83 15.79
CA GLN A 108 -4.92 -13.17 17.21
C GLN A 108 -3.54 -12.80 17.76
N LYS A 109 -2.47 -13.00 16.97
CA LYS A 109 -1.13 -12.58 17.38
C LYS A 109 -1.04 -11.08 17.65
N TYR A 110 -1.73 -10.24 16.88
CA TYR A 110 -1.73 -8.80 17.14
C TYR A 110 -2.42 -8.46 18.46
N GLU A 111 -3.56 -9.09 18.72
CA GLU A 111 -4.28 -8.95 20.00
C GLU A 111 -3.43 -9.43 21.18
N ASP A 112 -2.85 -10.62 21.08
CA ASP A 112 -2.10 -11.26 22.17
C ASP A 112 -0.77 -10.54 22.47
N THR A 113 -0.08 -10.05 21.43
CA THR A 113 1.27 -9.49 21.57
C THR A 113 1.25 -7.98 21.81
N TYR A 114 0.34 -7.28 21.14
CA TYR A 114 0.33 -5.82 21.10
C TYR A 114 -0.96 -5.21 21.67
N GLY A 115 -1.98 -6.02 21.95
CA GLY A 115 -3.24 -5.54 22.52
C GLY A 115 -4.09 -4.72 21.54
N ILE A 116 -3.88 -4.90 20.23
CA ILE A 116 -4.61 -4.22 19.16
C ILE A 116 -5.39 -5.21 18.31
#